data_AF-A0A957GN05-F1
#
_entry.id   AF-A0A957GN05-F1
#
_cell.length_a   1.000
_cell.length_b   1.000
_cell.length_c   1.000
_cell.angle_alpha   90.00
_cell.angle_beta   90.00
_cell.angle_gamma   90.00
#
_symmetry.space_group_name_H-M   'P 1'
#
loop_
_entity.id
_entity.type
_entity.pdbx_description
1 polymer ?
#
loop_
_entity_poly.entity_id
_entity_poly.type
_entity_poly.pdbx_seq_one_letter_code
_entity_poly.pdbx_strand_id
1 'polypeptide(L)'
;MTSKKNIYNFINIKEVTFRNFSLYTKNGEAINVEEEINDGVYCLAGANGLGKTTFLNAINYGLTSIVLESNKSVFSPSEIVKANKEYTIRYFTGRIKAEDENKAEIEILFTVNDKNFRIIRGFTNREELKFLQISKVESGEIILSLDAHELDAKKVNLKYEQALTKEVGISKFEYFVFFQLYVLTFDEHRRMIFWDERASTNTLLIAFNHDLDDTERSLSLKRKMEKLESDGRNARWQATQIQNQIRKLQSAEIDEQETEQLREEYEELLADLDESEKTYRNIETEYDTLLKRQNILNSSILELKIEYRKLFS
;
A
#
# COMPACT_ATOMS: atom_id res chain seq x y z
N MET A 1 1.53 29.73 -31.97
CA MET A 1 0.96 28.47 -31.46
C MET A 1 1.82 28.00 -30.30
N THR A 2 1.51 28.42 -29.09
CA THR A 2 2.11 27.87 -27.87
C THR A 2 1.67 26.42 -27.75
N SER A 3 2.61 25.47 -27.83
CA SER A 3 2.29 24.07 -27.63
C SER A 3 1.66 23.93 -26.25
N LYS A 4 0.44 23.40 -26.19
CA LYS A 4 -0.14 22.94 -24.91
C LYS A 4 0.81 21.87 -24.40
N LYS A 5 1.62 22.21 -23.41
CA LYS A 5 2.45 21.23 -22.69
C LYS A 5 1.48 20.20 -22.12
N ASN A 6 1.60 18.94 -22.53
CA ASN A 6 0.80 17.87 -21.95
C ASN A 6 1.02 17.90 -20.43
N ILE A 7 -0.08 17.94 -19.68
CA ILE A 7 -0.04 18.03 -18.22
C ILE A 7 0.53 16.73 -17.64
N TYR A 8 0.23 15.60 -18.29
CA TYR A 8 0.71 14.27 -17.91
C TYR A 8 1.40 13.56 -19.07
N ASN A 9 2.47 12.85 -18.75
CA ASN A 9 3.27 12.08 -19.70
C ASN A 9 3.42 10.65 -19.19
N PHE A 10 3.07 9.66 -20.00
CA PHE A 10 3.08 8.27 -19.56
C PHE A 10 4.34 7.54 -20.03
N ILE A 11 4.66 6.47 -19.31
CA ILE A 11 5.78 5.60 -19.63
C ILE A 11 5.53 4.88 -20.96
N ASN A 12 6.57 4.77 -21.77
CA ASN A 12 6.60 3.85 -22.90
C ASN A 12 7.78 2.89 -22.72
N ILE A 13 7.47 1.62 -22.43
CA ILE A 13 8.45 0.56 -22.17
C ILE A 13 9.11 0.17 -23.49
N LYS A 14 10.44 0.07 -23.49
CA LYS A 14 11.26 -0.27 -24.67
C LYS A 14 11.90 -1.64 -24.53
N GLU A 15 12.35 -1.98 -23.34
CA GLU A 15 13.01 -3.26 -23.08
C GLU A 15 12.71 -3.72 -21.66
N VAL A 16 12.52 -5.02 -21.50
CA VAL A 16 12.39 -5.68 -20.20
C VAL A 16 13.32 -6.87 -20.15
N THR A 17 14.20 -6.87 -19.16
CA THR A 17 15.20 -7.92 -18.98
C THR A 17 15.07 -8.56 -17.59
N PHE A 18 14.86 -9.87 -17.56
CA PHE A 18 14.84 -10.68 -16.34
C PHE A 18 16.15 -11.42 -16.22
N ARG A 19 16.79 -11.32 -15.04
CA ARG A 19 18.00 -12.09 -14.73
C ARG A 19 17.74 -12.98 -13.51
N ASN A 20 18.22 -14.23 -13.58
CA ASN A 20 18.08 -15.23 -12.50
C ASN A 20 16.63 -15.39 -11.97
N PHE A 21 15.63 -15.28 -12.85
CA PHE A 21 14.23 -15.44 -12.45
C PHE A 21 13.81 -16.89 -12.64
N SER A 22 13.78 -17.69 -11.56
CA SER A 22 13.68 -19.15 -11.62
C SER A 22 12.40 -19.72 -12.27
N LEU A 23 11.39 -18.89 -12.55
CA LEU A 23 10.25 -19.29 -13.37
C LEU A 23 10.64 -19.48 -14.85
N TYR A 24 11.60 -18.68 -15.34
CA TYR A 24 12.09 -18.74 -16.70
C TYR A 24 13.36 -19.59 -16.72
N THR A 25 13.17 -20.88 -17.00
CA THR A 25 14.26 -21.86 -16.99
C THR A 25 14.39 -22.58 -18.32
N LYS A 26 15.62 -22.99 -18.60
CA LYS A 26 15.95 -23.92 -19.69
C LYS A 26 16.86 -24.99 -19.10
N ASN A 27 16.49 -26.26 -19.27
CA ASN A 27 17.22 -27.40 -18.71
C ASN A 27 17.42 -27.34 -17.17
N GLY A 28 16.49 -26.71 -16.44
CA GLY A 28 16.53 -26.60 -14.98
C GLY A 28 17.34 -25.43 -14.43
N GLU A 29 18.04 -24.69 -15.28
CA GLU A 29 18.79 -23.48 -14.94
C GLU A 29 18.00 -22.22 -15.33
N ALA A 30 18.08 -21.17 -14.50
CA ALA A 30 17.45 -19.90 -14.79
C ALA A 30 18.16 -19.23 -15.98
N ILE A 31 17.39 -18.78 -16.96
CA ILE A 31 17.92 -18.05 -18.13
C ILE A 31 17.63 -16.57 -18.00
N ASN A 32 18.47 -15.75 -18.63
CA ASN A 32 18.13 -14.36 -18.85
C ASN A 32 17.07 -14.29 -19.95
N VAL A 33 15.99 -13.56 -19.68
CA VAL A 33 14.93 -13.28 -20.66
C VAL A 33 15.02 -11.80 -21.00
N GLU A 34 15.33 -11.50 -22.25
CA GLU A 34 15.47 -10.15 -22.78
C GLU A 34 14.37 -9.95 -23.82
N GLU A 35 13.45 -9.03 -23.57
CA GLU A 35 12.29 -8.76 -24.42
C GLU A 35 12.29 -7.30 -24.87
N GLU A 36 12.44 -7.10 -26.18
CA GLU A 36 12.25 -5.79 -26.83
C GLU A 36 10.76 -5.52 -27.06
N ILE A 37 10.27 -4.41 -26.53
CA ILE A 37 8.88 -3.99 -26.66
C ILE A 37 8.77 -3.05 -27.85
N ASN A 38 8.31 -3.61 -28.98
CA ASN A 38 8.10 -2.86 -30.21
C ASN A 38 7.05 -1.75 -30.05
N ASP A 39 7.21 -0.69 -30.84
CA ASP A 39 6.21 0.38 -30.91
C ASP A 39 4.85 -0.17 -31.39
N GLY A 40 3.78 0.28 -30.74
CA GLY A 40 2.41 -0.15 -31.03
C GLY A 40 1.91 -1.19 -30.03
N VAL A 41 1.45 -2.35 -30.53
CA VAL A 41 0.82 -3.39 -29.72
C VAL A 41 1.77 -4.58 -29.58
N TYR A 42 2.28 -4.80 -28.38
CA TYR A 42 3.03 -6.00 -28.01
C TYR A 42 2.09 -7.08 -27.48
N CYS A 43 2.28 -8.33 -27.91
CA CYS A 43 1.45 -9.47 -27.50
C CYS A 43 2.32 -10.59 -26.92
N LEU A 44 2.16 -10.87 -25.62
CA LEU A 44 2.74 -12.04 -24.96
C LEU A 44 1.69 -13.17 -24.90
N ALA A 45 1.89 -14.22 -25.70
CA ALA A 45 0.99 -15.36 -25.79
C ALA A 45 1.66 -16.67 -25.33
N GLY A 46 0.88 -17.58 -24.74
CA GLY A 46 1.38 -18.86 -24.25
C GLY A 46 0.34 -19.64 -23.45
N ALA A 47 0.60 -20.92 -23.16
CA ALA A 47 -0.27 -21.76 -22.35
C ALA A 47 -0.46 -21.23 -20.92
N ASN A 48 -1.52 -21.69 -20.25
CA ASN A 48 -1.76 -21.36 -18.84
C ASN A 48 -0.63 -21.91 -17.96
N GLY A 49 -0.24 -21.14 -16.95
CA GLY A 49 0.87 -21.52 -16.05
C GLY A 49 2.27 -21.18 -16.54
N LEU A 50 2.46 -20.69 -17.78
CA LEU A 50 3.78 -20.30 -18.31
C LEU A 50 4.32 -18.96 -17.78
N GLY A 51 3.64 -18.30 -16.84
CA GLY A 51 4.13 -17.08 -16.22
C GLY A 51 3.79 -15.77 -16.95
N LYS A 52 2.81 -15.75 -17.86
CA LYS A 52 2.34 -14.50 -18.52
C LYS A 52 1.94 -13.41 -17.53
N THR A 53 1.09 -13.76 -16.56
CA THR A 53 0.64 -12.85 -15.50
C THR A 53 1.78 -12.47 -14.57
N THR A 54 2.73 -13.38 -14.34
CA THR A 54 3.96 -13.09 -13.61
C THR A 54 4.83 -12.07 -14.33
N PHE A 55 4.96 -12.16 -15.66
CA PHE A 55 5.72 -11.20 -16.48
C PHE A 55 5.17 -9.78 -16.30
N LEU A 56 3.85 -9.61 -16.50
CA LEU A 56 3.18 -8.32 -16.33
C LEU A 56 3.31 -7.78 -14.89
N ASN A 57 3.08 -8.64 -13.89
CA ASN A 57 3.20 -8.24 -12.49
C ASN A 57 4.64 -7.90 -12.08
N ALA A 58 5.64 -8.55 -12.68
CA ALA A 58 7.04 -8.22 -12.43
C ALA A 58 7.44 -6.89 -13.06
N ILE A 59 6.94 -6.55 -14.25
CA ILE A 59 7.10 -5.21 -14.84
C ILE A 59 6.49 -4.14 -13.92
N ASN A 60 5.26 -4.37 -13.48
CA ASN A 60 4.58 -3.47 -12.55
C ASN A 60 5.35 -3.33 -11.24
N TYR A 61 5.87 -4.43 -10.70
CA TYR A 61 6.73 -4.40 -9.52
C TYR A 61 8.04 -3.63 -9.77
N GLY A 62 8.70 -3.82 -10.92
CA GLY A 62 9.91 -3.08 -11.28
C GLY A 62 9.69 -1.57 -11.27
N LEU A 63 8.57 -1.13 -11.87
CA LEU A 63 8.19 0.28 -11.97
C LEU A 63 7.69 0.87 -10.64
N THR A 64 6.91 0.13 -9.86
CA THR A 64 6.11 0.67 -8.74
C THR A 64 6.51 0.13 -7.37
N SER A 65 7.35 -0.91 -7.29
CA SER A 65 7.64 -1.72 -6.10
C SER A 65 6.44 -2.49 -5.50
N ILE A 66 5.32 -2.58 -6.22
CA ILE A 66 4.07 -3.17 -5.72
C ILE A 66 3.51 -4.20 -6.71
N VAL A 67 2.99 -5.30 -6.17
CA VAL A 67 2.09 -6.21 -6.89
C VAL A 67 0.70 -6.11 -6.26
N LEU A 68 -0.33 -5.92 -7.07
CA LEU A 68 -1.70 -5.83 -6.57
C LEU A 68 -2.26 -7.18 -6.15
N GLU A 69 -2.87 -7.21 -4.97
CA GLU A 69 -3.71 -8.31 -4.52
C GLU A 69 -5.11 -8.15 -5.09
N SER A 70 -5.60 -9.20 -5.77
CA SER A 70 -6.80 -9.15 -6.59
C SER A 70 -8.10 -8.78 -5.87
N ASN A 71 -8.19 -9.07 -4.57
CA ASN A 71 -9.42 -8.86 -3.78
C ASN A 71 -9.35 -7.65 -2.84
N LYS A 72 -8.27 -6.86 -2.85
CA LYS A 72 -8.16 -5.69 -1.96
C LYS A 72 -8.66 -4.43 -2.63
N SER A 73 -9.68 -3.82 -2.04
CA SER A 73 -10.08 -2.45 -2.37
C SER A 73 -9.28 -1.45 -1.54
N VAL A 74 -8.80 -0.40 -2.20
CA VAL A 74 -8.11 0.73 -1.56
C VAL A 74 -8.99 1.95 -1.69
N PHE A 75 -9.08 2.76 -0.65
CA PHE A 75 -9.90 3.98 -0.69
C PHE A 75 -9.14 5.13 -1.34
N SER A 76 -7.82 5.03 -1.38
CA SER A 76 -6.96 6.11 -1.87
C SER A 76 -5.61 5.62 -2.38
N PRO A 77 -4.97 6.40 -3.26
CA PRO A 77 -3.61 6.11 -3.71
C PRO A 77 -2.61 5.89 -2.58
N SER A 78 -2.71 6.68 -1.50
CA SER A 78 -1.81 6.59 -0.34
C SER A 78 -1.91 5.26 0.43
N GLU A 79 -3.02 4.53 0.28
CA GLU A 79 -3.23 3.25 0.96
C GLU A 79 -2.71 2.05 0.16
N ILE A 80 -2.46 2.21 -1.16
CA ILE A 80 -2.07 1.10 -2.04
C ILE A 80 -0.86 0.35 -1.50
N VAL A 81 0.18 1.11 -1.15
CA VAL A 81 1.43 0.58 -0.64
C VAL A 81 1.21 -0.20 0.65
N LYS A 82 0.46 0.38 1.61
CA LYS A 82 0.19 -0.25 2.90
C LYS A 82 -0.66 -1.51 2.75
N ALA A 83 -1.69 -1.46 1.92
CA ALA A 83 -2.64 -2.56 1.73
C ALA A 83 -2.00 -3.78 1.05
N ASN A 84 -1.05 -3.57 0.13
CA ASN A 84 -0.47 -4.64 -0.69
C ASN A 84 0.93 -5.07 -0.24
N LYS A 85 1.46 -4.52 0.87
CA LYS A 85 2.83 -4.79 1.34
C LYS A 85 3.10 -6.29 1.53
N GLU A 86 2.25 -6.97 2.29
CA GLU A 86 2.44 -8.40 2.60
C GLU A 86 2.29 -9.29 1.38
N TYR A 87 1.32 -8.98 0.51
CA TYR A 87 1.09 -9.72 -0.72
C TYR A 87 2.28 -9.58 -1.67
N THR A 88 2.80 -8.36 -1.84
CA THR A 88 3.97 -8.09 -2.69
C THR A 88 5.18 -8.91 -2.24
N ILE A 89 5.45 -8.98 -0.92
CA ILE A 89 6.57 -9.77 -0.37
C ILE A 89 6.41 -11.26 -0.70
N ARG A 90 5.20 -11.80 -0.57
CA ARG A 90 4.93 -13.23 -0.81
C ARG A 90 4.75 -13.58 -2.28
N TYR A 91 4.51 -12.60 -3.15
CA TYR A 91 4.12 -12.86 -4.54
C TYR A 91 5.20 -13.64 -5.30
N PHE A 92 6.46 -13.29 -5.11
CA PHE A 92 7.59 -13.94 -5.79
C PHE A 92 8.06 -15.22 -5.08
N THR A 93 7.60 -15.48 -3.85
CA THR A 93 7.86 -16.74 -3.14
C THR A 93 7.28 -17.91 -3.93
N GLY A 94 8.13 -18.89 -4.23
CA GLY A 94 7.76 -20.05 -5.06
C GLY A 94 7.78 -19.81 -6.57
N ARG A 95 7.99 -18.55 -7.02
CA ARG A 95 8.29 -18.21 -8.43
C ARG A 95 9.78 -18.02 -8.66
N ILE A 96 10.49 -17.59 -7.63
CA ILE A 96 11.94 -17.51 -7.55
C ILE A 96 12.39 -18.54 -6.50
N LYS A 97 13.40 -19.35 -6.83
CA LYS A 97 13.99 -20.30 -5.89
C LYS A 97 14.83 -19.55 -4.86
N ALA A 98 14.90 -20.05 -3.64
CA ALA A 98 15.66 -19.43 -2.54
C ALA A 98 17.14 -19.16 -2.88
N GLU A 99 17.76 -20.05 -3.68
CA GLU A 99 19.15 -19.89 -4.13
C GLU A 99 19.36 -18.71 -5.11
N ASP A 100 18.30 -18.31 -5.81
CA ASP A 100 18.31 -17.24 -6.81
C ASP A 100 17.78 -15.92 -6.26
N GLU A 101 17.10 -15.89 -5.11
CA GLU A 101 16.40 -14.70 -4.56
C GLU A 101 17.29 -13.44 -4.51
N ASN A 102 18.55 -13.58 -4.10
CA ASN A 102 19.48 -12.45 -4.00
C ASN A 102 20.03 -11.97 -5.35
N LYS A 103 19.97 -12.82 -6.38
CA LYS A 103 20.48 -12.57 -7.73
C LYS A 103 19.37 -12.20 -8.71
N ALA A 104 18.12 -12.55 -8.38
CA ALA A 104 16.98 -12.31 -9.22
C ALA A 104 16.67 -10.81 -9.31
N GLU A 105 16.60 -10.29 -10.53
CA GLU A 105 16.33 -8.89 -10.78
C GLU A 105 15.61 -8.66 -12.10
N ILE A 106 14.92 -7.53 -12.17
CA ILE A 106 14.29 -7.00 -13.36
C ILE A 106 14.95 -5.68 -13.73
N GLU A 107 15.30 -5.58 -14.99
CA GLU A 107 15.79 -4.39 -15.64
C GLU A 107 14.72 -3.89 -16.61
N ILE A 108 14.39 -2.60 -16.52
CA ILE A 108 13.38 -1.98 -17.39
C ILE A 108 13.99 -0.73 -18.01
N LEU A 109 14.00 -0.71 -19.35
CA LEU A 109 14.27 0.48 -20.14
C LEU A 109 12.94 1.05 -20.62
N PHE A 110 12.67 2.31 -20.29
CA PHE A 110 11.46 2.98 -20.70
C PHE A 110 11.70 4.47 -20.93
N THR A 111 10.75 5.11 -21.60
CA THR A 111 10.82 6.53 -21.95
C THR A 111 9.68 7.30 -21.31
N VAL A 112 9.96 8.52 -20.86
CA VAL A 112 8.97 9.50 -20.40
C VAL A 112 9.41 10.85 -20.92
N ASN A 113 8.56 11.53 -21.69
CA ASN A 113 8.94 12.74 -22.44
C ASN A 113 10.16 12.52 -23.34
N ASP A 114 11.19 13.35 -23.15
CA ASP A 114 12.46 13.39 -23.85
C ASP A 114 13.57 12.66 -23.08
N LYS A 115 13.20 11.80 -22.11
CA LYS A 115 14.14 11.07 -21.26
C LYS A 115 13.96 9.56 -21.32
N ASN A 116 15.08 8.87 -21.41
CA ASN A 116 15.20 7.43 -21.20
C ASN A 116 15.52 7.17 -19.74
N PHE A 117 14.81 6.22 -19.15
CA PHE A 117 15.04 5.69 -17.82
C PHE A 117 15.44 4.22 -17.94
N ARG A 118 16.57 3.88 -17.33
CA ARG A 118 17.02 2.50 -17.14
C ARG A 118 17.07 2.23 -15.65
N ILE A 119 16.27 1.27 -15.19
CA ILE A 119 16.19 0.90 -13.78
C ILE A 119 16.48 -0.59 -13.61
N ILE A 120 17.15 -0.94 -12.50
CA ILE A 120 17.36 -2.35 -12.10
C ILE A 120 16.85 -2.52 -10.67
N ARG A 121 15.95 -3.49 -10.46
CA ARG A 121 15.33 -3.77 -9.16
C ARG A 121 15.39 -5.26 -8.82
N GLY A 122 15.72 -5.57 -7.57
CA GLY A 122 15.61 -6.92 -7.01
C GLY A 122 14.20 -7.24 -6.49
N PHE A 123 13.86 -8.52 -6.40
CA PHE A 123 12.53 -8.97 -5.96
C PHE A 123 12.36 -9.13 -4.44
N THR A 124 13.44 -8.98 -3.67
CA THR A 124 13.45 -9.21 -2.21
C THR A 124 13.08 -7.99 -1.39
N ASN A 125 13.50 -6.79 -1.83
CA ASN A 125 13.26 -5.54 -1.10
C ASN A 125 12.59 -4.48 -1.97
N ARG A 126 11.36 -4.11 -1.60
CA ARG A 126 10.53 -3.15 -2.32
C ARG A 126 11.08 -1.72 -2.26
N GLU A 127 11.75 -1.34 -1.17
CA GLU A 127 12.16 0.05 -0.91
C GLU A 127 13.52 0.38 -1.53
N GLU A 128 14.12 -0.59 -2.24
CA GLU A 128 15.47 -0.51 -2.77
C GLU A 128 15.45 -0.60 -4.29
N LEU A 129 16.31 0.21 -4.91
CA LEU A 129 16.58 0.16 -6.33
C LEU A 129 18.08 -0.03 -6.51
N LYS A 130 18.49 -1.02 -7.30
CA LYS A 130 19.90 -1.36 -7.49
C LYS A 130 20.60 -0.37 -8.42
N PHE A 131 19.90 0.11 -9.45
CA PHE A 131 20.48 1.00 -10.44
C PHE A 131 19.43 1.95 -11.00
N LEU A 132 19.83 3.19 -11.24
CA LEU A 132 19.06 4.21 -11.94
C LEU A 132 19.97 4.96 -12.91
N GLN A 133 19.59 4.99 -14.17
CA GLN A 133 20.20 5.86 -15.17
C GLN A 133 19.12 6.63 -15.91
N ILE A 134 19.38 7.92 -16.12
CA ILE A 134 18.52 8.84 -16.86
C ILE A 134 19.36 9.48 -17.95
N SER A 135 18.93 9.36 -19.20
CA SER A 135 19.58 10.01 -20.35
C SER A 135 18.58 10.74 -21.24
N LYS A 136 19.06 11.69 -22.04
CA LYS A 136 18.21 12.36 -23.05
C LYS A 136 17.99 11.43 -24.25
N VAL A 137 16.78 11.41 -24.77
CA VAL A 137 16.41 10.60 -25.95
C VAL A 137 17.20 11.03 -27.19
N GLU A 138 17.30 12.33 -27.45
CA GLU A 138 17.91 12.84 -28.70
C GLU A 138 19.43 12.70 -28.75
N SER A 139 20.12 12.94 -27.62
CA SER A 139 21.60 12.97 -27.59
C SER A 139 22.23 11.74 -26.96
N GLY A 140 21.47 10.91 -26.25
CA GLY A 140 22.01 9.84 -25.42
C GLY A 140 22.81 10.32 -24.21
N GLU A 141 22.88 11.64 -23.98
CA GLU A 141 23.63 12.24 -22.88
C GLU A 141 23.07 11.75 -21.53
N ILE A 142 23.93 11.16 -20.71
CA ILE A 142 23.58 10.70 -19.37
C ILE A 142 23.46 11.92 -18.46
N ILE A 143 22.23 12.19 -18.00
CA ILE A 143 21.91 13.26 -17.04
C ILE A 143 22.23 12.79 -15.63
N LEU A 144 21.94 11.53 -15.33
CA LEU A 144 22.10 10.93 -14.02
C LEU A 144 22.42 9.45 -14.17
N SER A 145 23.36 8.95 -13.38
CA SER A 145 23.64 7.53 -13.22
C SER A 145 23.96 7.29 -11.75
N LEU A 146 23.21 6.40 -11.11
CA LEU A 146 23.34 6.05 -9.70
C LEU A 146 23.32 4.54 -9.56
N ASP A 147 24.34 4.02 -8.87
CA ASP A 147 24.45 2.60 -8.53
C ASP A 147 24.33 2.43 -7.01
N ALA A 148 23.58 1.41 -6.58
CA ALA A 148 23.43 1.04 -5.18
C ALA A 148 24.73 0.59 -4.51
N HIS A 149 25.75 0.22 -5.29
CA HIS A 149 27.09 -0.05 -4.78
C HIS A 149 27.82 1.21 -4.32
N GLU A 150 27.50 2.36 -4.91
CA GLU A 150 28.12 3.66 -4.60
C GLU A 150 27.27 4.50 -3.63
N LEU A 151 25.95 4.35 -3.70
CA LEU A 151 24.98 5.07 -2.88
C LEU A 151 24.01 4.09 -2.23
N ASP A 152 23.53 4.38 -1.01
CA ASP A 152 22.47 3.60 -0.38
C ASP A 152 21.26 3.35 -1.32
N ALA A 153 20.87 2.08 -1.49
CA ALA A 153 19.85 1.62 -2.44
C ALA A 153 18.48 2.29 -2.22
N LYS A 154 18.16 2.67 -0.98
CA LYS A 154 16.94 3.42 -0.65
C LYS A 154 16.98 4.86 -1.19
N LYS A 155 18.16 5.49 -1.17
CA LYS A 155 18.35 6.82 -1.75
C LYS A 155 18.28 6.78 -3.27
N VAL A 156 18.80 5.73 -3.89
CA VAL A 156 18.65 5.51 -5.35
C VAL A 156 17.16 5.40 -5.71
N ASN A 157 16.39 4.62 -4.95
CA ASN A 157 14.94 4.51 -5.13
C ASN A 157 14.22 5.86 -4.95
N LEU A 158 14.56 6.63 -3.91
CA LEU A 158 13.97 7.96 -3.71
C LEU A 158 14.25 8.92 -4.87
N LYS A 159 15.47 8.88 -5.43
CA LYS A 159 15.83 9.69 -6.60
C LYS A 159 15.07 9.28 -7.85
N TYR A 160 14.85 7.98 -8.03
CA TYR A 160 13.99 7.45 -9.08
C TYR A 160 12.55 7.98 -8.97
N GLU A 161 11.93 7.85 -7.78
CA GLU A 161 10.56 8.30 -7.55
C GLU A 161 10.39 9.81 -7.81
N GLN A 162 11.33 10.62 -7.34
CA GLN A 162 11.35 12.08 -7.56
C GLN A 162 11.55 12.45 -9.04
N ALA A 163 12.45 11.77 -9.74
CA ALA A 163 12.69 12.03 -11.15
C ALA A 163 11.48 11.62 -12.00
N LEU A 164 10.92 10.44 -11.75
CA LEU A 164 9.79 9.93 -12.52
C LEU A 164 8.54 10.80 -12.33
N THR A 165 8.19 11.13 -11.09
CA THR A 165 7.02 11.99 -10.79
C THR A 165 7.10 13.34 -11.50
N LYS A 166 8.29 13.95 -11.51
CA LYS A 166 8.55 15.21 -12.23
C LYS A 166 8.32 15.09 -13.74
N GLU A 167 8.82 14.02 -14.37
CA GLU A 167 8.66 13.83 -15.83
C GLU A 167 7.24 13.44 -16.21
N VAL A 168 6.60 12.60 -15.41
CA VAL A 168 5.21 12.18 -15.62
C VAL A 168 4.24 13.34 -15.39
N GLY A 169 4.62 14.36 -14.61
CA GLY A 169 3.77 15.50 -14.29
C GLY A 169 2.82 15.25 -13.12
N ILE A 170 3.20 14.35 -12.20
CA ILE A 170 2.42 13.97 -11.02
C ILE A 170 3.16 14.43 -9.75
N SER A 171 2.44 14.86 -8.73
CA SER A 171 3.04 15.40 -7.49
C SER A 171 3.70 14.36 -6.58
N LYS A 172 3.11 13.17 -6.53
CA LYS A 172 3.44 12.11 -5.57
C LYS A 172 3.58 10.78 -6.27
N PHE A 173 4.55 9.98 -5.84
CA PHE A 173 4.80 8.69 -6.46
C PHE A 173 3.61 7.74 -6.28
N GLU A 174 2.89 7.84 -5.17
CA GLU A 174 1.68 7.04 -4.91
C GLU A 174 0.58 7.26 -5.96
N TYR A 175 0.51 8.45 -6.56
CA TYR A 175 -0.41 8.72 -7.67
C TYR A 175 0.06 8.04 -8.96
N PHE A 176 1.37 8.04 -9.24
CA PHE A 176 1.92 7.23 -10.34
C PHE A 176 1.62 5.74 -10.12
N VAL A 177 1.85 5.20 -8.92
CA VAL A 177 1.52 3.82 -8.56
C VAL A 177 0.04 3.53 -8.81
N PHE A 178 -0.85 4.45 -8.42
CA PHE A 178 -2.29 4.33 -8.70
C PHE A 178 -2.59 4.29 -10.19
N PHE A 179 -2.07 5.22 -10.99
CA PHE A 179 -2.28 5.22 -12.45
C PHE A 179 -1.75 3.94 -13.09
N GLN A 180 -0.52 3.56 -12.78
CA GLN A 180 0.11 2.38 -13.36
C GLN A 180 -0.70 1.11 -13.06
N LEU A 181 -1.14 0.94 -11.81
CA LEU A 181 -1.75 -0.32 -11.38
C LEU A 181 -3.27 -0.39 -11.57
N TYR A 182 -3.99 0.74 -11.52
CA TYR A 182 -5.47 0.77 -11.60
C TYR A 182 -6.02 1.37 -12.90
N VAL A 183 -5.20 2.10 -13.67
CA VAL A 183 -5.66 2.80 -14.88
C VAL A 183 -5.00 2.24 -16.13
N LEU A 184 -3.68 2.02 -16.09
CA LEU A 184 -2.88 1.61 -17.25
C LEU A 184 -2.65 0.10 -17.34
N THR A 185 -2.76 -0.61 -16.21
CA THR A 185 -2.66 -2.07 -16.17
C THR A 185 -4.06 -2.66 -16.01
N PHE A 186 -4.37 -3.66 -16.84
CA PHE A 186 -5.52 -4.52 -16.67
C PHE A 186 -5.05 -5.94 -16.39
N ASP A 187 -5.48 -6.49 -15.26
CA ASP A 187 -5.21 -7.87 -14.89
C ASP A 187 -6.41 -8.78 -15.20
N GLU A 188 -6.26 -10.08 -14.89
CA GLU A 188 -7.31 -11.09 -15.11
C GLU A 188 -8.60 -10.79 -14.32
N HIS A 189 -8.51 -10.02 -13.23
CA HIS A 189 -9.65 -9.68 -12.38
C HIS A 189 -10.50 -8.54 -12.97
N ARG A 190 -10.07 -7.94 -14.10
CA ARG A 190 -10.83 -6.96 -14.89
C ARG A 190 -11.45 -5.87 -14.00
N ARG A 191 -10.70 -5.36 -13.03
CA ARG A 191 -11.15 -4.25 -12.19
C ARG A 191 -11.15 -2.96 -13.00
N MET A 192 -12.17 -2.78 -13.84
CA MET A 192 -12.27 -1.61 -14.68
C MET A 192 -12.57 -0.39 -13.81
N ILE A 193 -11.84 0.69 -14.07
CA ILE A 193 -12.06 1.99 -13.45
C ILE A 193 -13.54 2.43 -13.50
N PHE A 194 -14.26 2.09 -14.57
CA PHE A 194 -15.68 2.44 -14.74
C PHE A 194 -16.62 1.78 -13.72
N TRP A 195 -16.25 0.60 -13.21
CA TRP A 195 -17.05 -0.14 -12.23
C TRP A 195 -16.58 0.07 -10.79
N ASP A 196 -15.46 0.78 -10.62
CA ASP A 196 -14.93 1.17 -9.31
C ASP A 196 -15.14 2.67 -9.12
N GLU A 197 -16.24 3.04 -8.45
CA GLU A 197 -16.61 4.43 -8.16
C GLU A 197 -15.49 5.19 -7.45
N ARG A 198 -14.70 4.50 -6.62
CA ARG A 198 -13.59 5.11 -5.89
C ARG A 198 -12.43 5.37 -6.81
N ALA A 199 -12.02 4.37 -7.60
CA ALA A 199 -10.94 4.53 -8.57
C ALA A 199 -11.29 5.58 -9.63
N SER A 200 -12.50 5.56 -10.20
CA SER A 200 -12.96 6.58 -11.14
C SER A 200 -12.95 7.98 -10.53
N THR A 201 -13.50 8.17 -9.32
CA THR A 201 -13.47 9.48 -8.66
C THR A 201 -12.03 9.95 -8.45
N ASN A 202 -11.14 9.09 -7.93
CA ASN A 202 -9.75 9.45 -7.67
C ASN A 202 -9.02 9.81 -8.98
N THR A 203 -9.22 9.04 -10.04
CA THR A 203 -8.65 9.35 -11.36
C THR A 203 -9.17 10.67 -11.89
N LEU A 204 -10.47 10.95 -11.79
CA LEU A 204 -11.04 12.22 -12.25
C LEU A 204 -10.47 13.40 -11.46
N LEU A 205 -10.39 13.28 -10.13
CA LEU A 205 -9.79 14.33 -9.29
C LEU A 205 -8.33 14.56 -9.64
N ILE A 206 -7.53 13.51 -9.82
CA ILE A 206 -6.11 13.67 -10.13
C ILE A 206 -5.90 14.19 -11.56
N ALA A 207 -6.70 13.75 -12.53
CA ALA A 207 -6.51 14.10 -13.95
C ALA A 207 -7.07 15.47 -14.34
N PHE A 208 -8.13 15.95 -13.67
CA PHE A 208 -8.84 17.18 -14.05
C PHE A 208 -8.62 18.36 -13.09
N ASN A 209 -8.04 18.16 -11.91
CA ASN A 209 -7.65 19.29 -11.08
C ASN A 209 -6.31 19.86 -11.54
N HIS A 210 -6.30 21.17 -11.81
CA HIS A 210 -5.08 21.91 -12.12
C HIS A 210 -4.25 22.22 -10.86
N ASP A 211 -4.88 22.21 -9.68
CA ASP A 211 -4.20 22.39 -8.40
C ASP A 211 -4.13 21.07 -7.62
N LEU A 212 -2.92 20.75 -7.18
CA LEU A 212 -2.59 19.52 -6.48
C LEU A 212 -3.10 19.53 -5.04
N ASP A 213 -3.12 20.71 -4.40
CA ASP A 213 -3.60 20.87 -3.03
C ASP A 213 -5.13 20.68 -2.95
N ASP A 214 -5.85 21.10 -4.00
CA ASP A 214 -7.28 20.89 -4.12
C ASP A 214 -7.66 19.41 -4.27
N THR A 215 -6.79 18.61 -4.92
CA THR A 215 -6.98 17.17 -5.04
C THR A 215 -6.89 16.49 -3.67
N GLU A 216 -5.87 16.80 -2.88
CA GLU A 216 -5.72 16.24 -1.53
C GLU A 216 -6.86 16.66 -0.61
N ARG A 217 -7.23 17.94 -0.66
CA ARG A 217 -8.36 18.46 0.11
C ARG A 217 -9.65 17.74 -0.27
N SER A 218 -9.93 17.57 -1.56
CA SER A 218 -11.12 16.88 -2.06
C SER A 218 -11.17 15.42 -1.59
N LEU A 219 -10.05 14.70 -1.69
CA LEU A 219 -9.93 13.33 -1.19
C LEU A 219 -10.13 13.24 0.32
N SER A 220 -9.59 14.19 1.08
CA SER A 220 -9.74 14.23 2.55
C SER A 220 -11.20 14.47 2.97
N LEU A 221 -11.89 15.40 2.28
CA LEU A 221 -13.30 15.70 2.53
C LEU A 221 -14.17 14.49 2.19
N LYS A 222 -13.91 13.81 1.07
CA LYS A 222 -14.63 12.59 0.70
C LYS A 222 -14.50 11.50 1.76
N ARG A 223 -13.28 11.24 2.26
CA ARG A 223 -13.08 10.27 3.36
C ARG A 223 -13.87 10.65 4.62
N LYS A 224 -13.90 11.94 4.95
CA LYS A 224 -14.67 12.44 6.10
C LYS A 224 -16.17 12.25 5.91
N MET A 225 -16.69 12.52 4.70
CA MET A 225 -18.10 12.29 4.36
C MET A 225 -18.47 10.81 4.47
N GLU A 226 -17.69 9.91 3.87
CA GLU A 226 -17.95 8.47 3.93
C GLU A 226 -17.95 7.93 5.37
N LYS A 227 -17.02 8.44 6.21
CA LYS A 227 -16.97 8.12 7.64
C LYS A 227 -18.25 8.56 8.35
N LEU A 228 -18.65 9.82 8.18
CA LEU A 228 -19.84 10.37 8.81
C LEU A 228 -21.12 9.67 8.36
N GLU A 229 -21.21 9.29 7.08
CA GLU A 229 -22.33 8.49 6.59
C GLU A 229 -22.38 7.11 7.22
N SER A 230 -21.22 6.46 7.39
CA SER A 230 -21.14 5.17 8.07
C SER A 230 -21.57 5.27 9.53
N ASP A 231 -21.09 6.29 10.24
CA ASP A 231 -21.47 6.56 11.62
C ASP A 231 -22.97 6.84 11.74
N GLY A 232 -23.53 7.62 10.81
CA GLY A 232 -24.97 7.88 10.72
C GLY A 232 -25.81 6.62 10.46
N ARG A 233 -25.36 5.72 9.58
CA ARG A 233 -26.01 4.42 9.34
C ARG A 233 -25.99 3.55 10.60
N ASN A 234 -24.86 3.49 11.28
CA ASN A 234 -24.70 2.73 12.53
C ASN A 234 -25.61 3.28 13.64
N ALA A 235 -25.63 4.59 13.84
CA ALA A 235 -26.49 5.24 14.82
C ALA A 235 -27.98 5.01 14.51
N ARG A 236 -28.38 5.09 13.24
CA ARG A 236 -29.76 4.79 12.82
C ARG A 236 -30.12 3.33 13.08
N TRP A 237 -29.21 2.40 12.79
CA TRP A 237 -29.42 0.98 13.07
C TRP A 237 -29.60 0.75 14.58
N GLN A 238 -28.74 1.33 15.43
CA GLN A 238 -28.86 1.26 16.89
C GLN A 238 -30.18 1.85 17.39
N ALA A 239 -30.57 3.03 16.92
CA ALA A 239 -31.84 3.66 17.28
C ALA A 239 -33.04 2.77 16.90
N THR A 240 -32.97 2.09 15.76
CA THR A 240 -34.01 1.15 15.32
C THR A 240 -34.08 -0.07 16.23
N GLN A 241 -32.94 -0.63 16.66
CA GLN A 241 -32.90 -1.74 17.60
C GLN A 241 -33.50 -1.36 18.96
N ILE A 242 -33.11 -0.19 19.50
CA ILE A 242 -33.65 0.35 20.75
C ILE A 242 -35.16 0.55 20.63
N GLN A 243 -35.62 1.14 19.52
CA GLN A 243 -37.06 1.36 19.31
C GLN A 243 -37.84 0.04 19.24
N ASN A 244 -37.27 -1.00 18.62
CA ASN A 244 -37.87 -2.33 18.60
C ASN A 244 -37.90 -2.98 19.99
N GLN A 245 -36.85 -2.80 20.80
CA GLN A 245 -36.84 -3.26 22.19
C GLN A 245 -37.90 -2.54 23.03
N ILE A 246 -38.00 -1.21 22.91
CA ILE A 246 -39.04 -0.42 23.58
C ILE A 246 -40.43 -0.93 23.21
N ARG A 247 -40.70 -1.18 21.92
CA ARG A 247 -42.00 -1.73 21.49
C ARG A 247 -42.27 -3.10 22.08
N LYS A 248 -41.27 -4.00 22.11
CA LYS A 248 -41.40 -5.33 22.72
C LYS A 248 -41.76 -5.23 24.21
N LEU A 249 -41.07 -4.36 24.95
CA LEU A 249 -41.33 -4.12 26.37
C LEU A 249 -42.74 -3.53 26.59
N GLN A 250 -43.18 -2.63 25.72
CA GLN A 250 -44.53 -2.04 25.79
C GLN A 250 -45.65 -3.02 25.42
N SER A 251 -45.37 -4.02 24.57
CA SER A 251 -46.34 -5.03 24.14
C SER A 251 -46.39 -6.27 25.01
N ALA A 252 -45.48 -6.41 25.99
CA ALA A 252 -45.51 -7.51 26.93
C ALA A 252 -46.67 -7.30 27.91
N GLU A 253 -47.63 -8.23 27.95
CA GLU A 253 -48.56 -8.32 29.08
C GLU A 253 -47.76 -8.78 30.30
N ILE A 254 -47.86 -8.02 31.38
CA ILE A 254 -47.09 -8.25 32.61
C ILE A 254 -47.77 -9.38 33.38
N ASP A 255 -47.15 -10.57 33.37
CA ASP A 255 -47.46 -11.63 34.33
C ASP A 255 -46.73 -11.33 35.65
N GLU A 256 -47.46 -11.12 36.74
CA GLU A 256 -46.91 -10.72 38.05
C GLU A 256 -45.86 -11.71 38.57
N GLN A 257 -45.93 -12.99 38.21
CA GLN A 257 -44.92 -13.99 38.60
C GLN A 257 -43.62 -13.89 37.79
N GLU A 258 -43.70 -13.58 36.50
CA GLU A 258 -42.54 -13.42 35.62
C GLU A 258 -41.80 -12.10 35.93
N THR A 259 -42.54 -11.10 36.42
CA THR A 259 -42.01 -9.78 36.79
C THR A 259 -41.11 -9.84 38.04
N GLU A 260 -41.47 -10.66 39.03
CA GLU A 260 -40.66 -10.78 40.26
C GLU A 260 -39.38 -11.59 40.01
N GLN A 261 -39.44 -12.62 39.13
CA GLN A 261 -38.24 -13.35 38.69
C GLN A 261 -37.29 -12.46 37.88
N LEU A 262 -37.81 -11.64 36.96
CA LEU A 262 -37.01 -10.67 36.23
C LEU A 262 -36.37 -9.61 37.15
N ARG A 263 -37.03 -9.28 38.25
CA ARG A 263 -36.53 -8.32 39.22
C ARG A 263 -35.38 -8.90 40.04
N GLU A 264 -35.49 -10.16 40.46
CA GLU A 264 -34.38 -10.88 41.09
C GLU A 264 -33.18 -11.00 40.13
N GLU A 265 -33.41 -11.37 38.87
CA GLU A 265 -32.35 -11.47 37.85
C GLU A 265 -31.70 -10.10 37.56
N TYR A 266 -32.48 -9.01 37.56
CA TYR A 266 -31.97 -7.65 37.42
C TYR A 266 -31.10 -7.20 38.60
N GLU A 267 -31.49 -7.54 39.83
CA GLU A 267 -30.71 -7.25 41.04
C GLU A 267 -29.40 -8.05 41.06
N GLU A 268 -29.41 -9.30 40.59
CA GLU A 268 -28.21 -10.14 40.43
C GLU A 268 -27.26 -9.58 39.36
N LEU A 269 -27.76 -9.20 38.18
CA LEU A 269 -26.95 -8.56 37.14
C LEU A 269 -26.35 -7.21 37.57
N LEU A 270 -27.08 -6.43 38.38
CA LEU A 270 -26.54 -5.19 38.95
C LEU A 270 -25.40 -5.45 39.92
N ALA A 271 -25.50 -6.50 40.72
CA ALA A 271 -24.43 -6.92 41.63
C ALA A 271 -23.18 -7.38 40.84
N ASP A 272 -23.38 -8.19 39.80
CA ASP A 272 -22.30 -8.64 38.91
C ASP A 272 -21.61 -7.47 38.19
N LEU A 273 -22.38 -6.48 37.75
CA LEU A 273 -21.83 -5.28 37.11
C LEU A 273 -20.96 -4.46 38.07
N ASP A 274 -21.42 -4.28 39.32
CA ASP A 274 -20.65 -3.56 40.34
C ASP A 274 -19.37 -4.31 40.73
N GLU A 275 -19.41 -5.65 40.78
CA GLU A 275 -18.22 -6.48 40.99
C GLU A 275 -17.23 -6.39 39.81
N SER A 276 -17.74 -6.39 38.58
CA SER A 276 -16.93 -6.23 37.38
C SER A 276 -16.28 -4.83 37.32
N GLU A 277 -17.02 -3.77 37.66
CA GLU A 277 -16.47 -2.40 37.75
C GLU A 277 -15.38 -2.28 38.82
N LYS A 278 -15.58 -2.89 40.00
CA LYS A 278 -14.56 -2.94 41.06
C LYS A 278 -13.31 -3.64 40.56
N THR A 279 -13.47 -4.77 39.87
CA THR A 279 -12.35 -5.53 39.30
C THR A 279 -11.61 -4.71 38.26
N TYR A 280 -12.32 -4.01 37.38
CA TYR A 280 -11.73 -3.10 36.39
C TYR A 280 -10.90 -1.99 37.03
N ARG A 281 -11.46 -1.29 38.04
CA ARG A 281 -10.75 -0.21 38.75
C ARG A 281 -9.49 -0.71 39.47
N ASN A 282 -9.52 -1.93 40.01
CA ASN A 282 -8.35 -2.55 40.63
C ASN A 282 -7.25 -2.82 39.59
N ILE A 283 -7.61 -3.39 38.44
CA ILE A 283 -6.67 -3.65 37.34
C ILE A 283 -6.09 -2.33 36.80
N GLU A 284 -6.91 -1.29 36.64
CA GLU A 284 -6.46 0.04 36.21
C GLU A 284 -5.44 0.64 37.19
N THR A 285 -5.71 0.53 38.50
CA THR A 285 -4.79 0.97 39.54
C THR A 285 -3.47 0.19 39.53
N GLU A 286 -3.53 -1.12 39.30
CA GLU A 286 -2.34 -1.98 39.17
C GLU A 286 -1.51 -1.58 37.95
N TYR A 287 -2.18 -1.36 36.81
CA TYR A 287 -1.55 -0.89 35.57
C TYR A 287 -0.80 0.44 35.77
N ASP A 288 -1.43 1.43 36.40
CA ASP A 288 -0.81 2.72 36.72
C ASP A 288 0.41 2.58 37.65
N THR A 289 0.34 1.64 38.59
CA THR A 289 1.43 1.35 39.52
C THR A 289 2.63 0.73 38.78
N LEU A 290 2.37 -0.20 37.85
CA LEU A 290 3.39 -0.81 37.01
C LEU A 290 4.05 0.22 36.07
N LEU A 291 3.28 1.14 35.49
CA LEU A 291 3.79 2.25 34.69
C LEU A 291 4.74 3.15 35.49
N LYS A 292 4.36 3.52 36.71
CA LYS A 292 5.24 4.30 37.61
C LYS A 292 6.53 3.54 37.91
N ARG A 293 6.46 2.24 38.18
CA ARG A 293 7.64 1.39 38.44
C ARG A 293 8.56 1.30 37.22
N GLN A 294 8.00 1.18 36.02
CA GLN A 294 8.75 1.19 34.76
C GLN A 294 9.51 2.51 34.58
N ASN A 295 8.87 3.65 34.87
CA ASN A 295 9.51 4.95 34.79
C ASN A 295 10.69 5.09 35.76
N ILE A 296 10.55 4.59 37.00
CA ILE A 296 11.66 4.56 37.97
C ILE A 296 12.82 3.72 37.43
N LEU A 297 12.55 2.51 36.93
CA LEU A 297 13.58 1.64 36.36
C LEU A 297 14.29 2.29 35.16
N ASN A 298 13.56 2.96 34.28
CA ASN A 298 14.15 3.68 33.14
C ASN A 298 15.07 4.82 33.61
N SER A 299 14.68 5.56 34.64
CA SER A 299 15.52 6.59 35.25
C SER A 299 16.80 6.00 35.84
N SER A 300 16.72 4.90 36.60
CA SER A 300 17.89 4.21 37.15
C SER A 300 18.81 3.65 36.06
N ILE A 301 18.26 3.10 34.97
CA ILE A 301 19.04 2.66 33.80
C ILE A 301 19.77 3.85 33.16
N LEU A 302 19.13 5.02 33.09
CA LEU A 302 19.74 6.23 32.54
C LEU A 302 20.90 6.71 33.42
N GLU A 303 20.72 6.74 34.74
CA GLU A 303 21.77 7.07 35.70
C GLU A 303 22.99 6.15 35.57
N LEU A 304 22.76 4.83 35.54
CA LEU A 304 23.82 3.84 35.34
C LEU A 304 24.52 4.00 33.99
N LYS A 305 23.79 4.36 32.92
CA LYS A 305 24.40 4.66 31.61
C LYS A 305 25.25 5.94 31.63
N ILE A 306 24.86 6.95 32.40
CA ILE A 306 25.63 8.18 32.57
C ILE A 306 26.91 7.89 33.36
N GLU A 307 26.80 7.13 34.46
CA GLU A 307 27.94 6.73 35.29
C GLU A 307 28.93 5.85 34.51
N TYR A 308 28.42 4.87 33.76
CA TYR A 308 29.23 4.07 32.84
C TYR A 308 29.97 4.95 31.82
N ARG A 309 29.30 5.90 31.17
CA ARG A 309 29.97 6.80 30.20
C ARG A 309 31.06 7.66 30.83
N LYS A 310 30.90 8.11 32.09
CA LYS A 310 31.94 8.86 32.81
C LYS A 310 33.18 8.03 33.14
N LEU A 311 33.05 6.71 33.27
CA LEU A 311 34.17 5.80 33.52
C LEU A 311 35.01 5.50 32.27
N PHE A 312 34.47 5.78 31.07
CA PHE A 312 35.12 5.53 29.78
C PHE A 312 35.34 6.82 28.96
N SER A 313 35.25 7.99 29.59
CA SER A 313 35.71 9.29 29.06
C SER A 313 36.91 9.79 29.84
#